data_AF-A0A9D2B372-F1
#
_entry.id   AF-A0A9D2B372-F1
#
_cell.length_a   1.000
_cell.length_b   1.000
_cell.length_c   1.000
_cell.angle_alpha   90.00
_cell.angle_beta   90.00
_cell.angle_gamma   90.00
#
_symmetry.space_group_name_H-M   'P 1'
#
loop_
_entity.id
_entity.type
_entity.pdbx_description
1 polymer ?
#
loop_
_entity_poly.entity_id
_entity_poly.type
_entity_poly.pdbx_seq_one_letter_code
_entity_poly.pdbx_strand_id
1 'polypeptide(L)'
;MRYDMHCHTKEGSLDAKVPVTEYARLLQKRGFTGMLVTDHNSYKGYRAWCKAKKELKRKNDPLADFVVLKGIEYDTLDAGHILVIMPKGLRLRILEVRGLPVQNLIKIVHQYGGILGPAHPYGAKFLSTMFSKKLARTPNLIYDFDFIEAFNSCEKKESNQNARALTNAYRKPGFGGSDSHKAMYVGT
;
A
#
# COMPACT_ATOMS: atom_id res chain seq x y z
N MET A 1 10.20 15.72 -3.23
CA MET A 1 8.87 15.17 -3.59
C MET A 1 8.50 14.15 -2.52
N ARG A 2 7.37 14.30 -1.82
CA ARG A 2 6.98 13.43 -0.69
C ARG A 2 5.70 12.68 -1.04
N TYR A 3 5.71 11.36 -0.89
CA TYR A 3 4.56 10.49 -1.13
C TYR A 3 4.15 9.78 0.14
N ASP A 4 2.85 9.56 0.26
CA ASP A 4 2.28 8.60 1.21
C ASP A 4 2.07 7.28 0.49
N MET A 5 2.80 6.23 0.87
CA MET A 5 2.87 4.99 0.10
C MET A 5 1.90 3.90 0.58
N HIS A 6 1.02 4.19 1.55
CA HIS A 6 0.03 3.23 2.04
C HIS A 6 -1.23 4.00 2.47
N CYS A 7 -2.28 3.97 1.66
CA CYS A 7 -3.46 4.81 1.85
C CYS A 7 -4.77 4.05 1.58
N HIS A 8 -5.70 4.12 2.53
CA HIS A 8 -7.05 3.55 2.42
C HIS A 8 -8.10 4.62 2.17
N THR A 9 -8.98 4.37 1.21
CA THR A 9 -10.01 5.30 0.76
C THR A 9 -11.40 4.72 1.00
N LYS A 10 -12.36 5.58 1.29
CA LYS A 10 -13.77 5.21 1.52
C LYS A 10 -14.38 4.44 0.35
N GLU A 11 -13.91 4.72 -0.87
CA GLU A 11 -14.43 4.09 -2.07
C GLU A 11 -13.95 2.64 -2.26
N GLY A 12 -12.81 2.27 -1.68
CA GLY A 12 -12.19 0.96 -1.89
C GLY A 12 -12.07 0.07 -0.66
N SER A 13 -11.96 0.64 0.53
CA SER A 13 -11.84 -0.10 1.79
C SER A 13 -13.06 0.15 2.69
N LEU A 14 -13.63 -0.90 3.28
CA LEU A 14 -14.89 -0.83 4.05
C LEU A 14 -14.74 -0.10 5.40
N ASP A 15 -13.55 -0.17 5.96
CA ASP A 15 -13.10 0.45 7.20
C ASP A 15 -12.63 1.90 7.02
N ALA A 16 -12.24 2.30 5.81
CA ALA A 16 -11.84 3.68 5.51
C ALA A 16 -13.04 4.64 5.44
N LYS A 17 -12.83 5.87 5.93
CA LYS A 17 -13.88 6.91 5.99
C LYS A 17 -13.60 8.13 5.13
N VAL A 18 -12.38 8.28 4.59
CA VAL A 18 -11.95 9.46 3.84
C VAL A 18 -12.09 9.21 2.34
N PRO A 19 -12.88 10.02 1.60
CA PRO A 19 -12.92 9.96 0.13
C PRO A 19 -11.56 10.27 -0.49
N VAL A 20 -11.23 9.64 -1.62
CA VAL A 20 -9.90 9.77 -2.25
C VAL A 20 -9.50 11.21 -2.60
N THR A 21 -10.47 12.07 -2.98
CA THR A 21 -10.20 13.49 -3.29
C THR A 21 -9.92 14.31 -2.03
N GLU A 22 -10.64 14.04 -0.94
CA GLU A 22 -10.39 14.67 0.36
C GLU A 22 -9.02 14.25 0.90
N TYR A 23 -8.70 12.95 0.79
CA TYR A 23 -7.39 12.40 1.15
C TYR A 23 -6.26 13.13 0.43
N ALA A 24 -6.35 13.25 -0.90
CA ALA A 24 -5.38 13.97 -1.71
C ALA A 24 -5.22 15.44 -1.28
N ARG A 25 -6.32 16.14 -0.95
CA ARG A 25 -6.24 17.52 -0.43
C ARG A 25 -5.57 17.60 0.94
N LEU A 26 -5.86 16.66 1.84
CA LEU A 26 -5.25 16.59 3.16
C LEU A 26 -3.74 16.36 3.08
N LEU A 27 -3.30 15.52 2.15
CA LEU A 27 -1.88 15.29 1.84
C LEU A 27 -1.23 16.53 1.22
N GLN A 28 -1.87 17.14 0.21
CA GLN A 28 -1.37 18.36 -0.43
C GLN A 28 -1.16 19.49 0.59
N LYS A 29 -2.12 19.70 1.50
CA LYS A 29 -2.02 20.69 2.60
C LYS A 29 -0.86 20.40 3.56
N ARG A 30 -0.44 19.14 3.69
CA ARG A 30 0.71 18.71 4.50
C ARG A 30 2.04 18.69 3.72
N GLY A 31 2.05 19.22 2.49
CA GLY A 31 3.26 19.30 1.66
C GLY A 31 3.62 18.01 0.93
N PHE A 32 2.71 17.02 0.90
CA PHE A 32 2.87 15.86 0.04
C PHE A 32 2.49 16.21 -1.40
N THR A 33 3.16 15.54 -2.34
CA THR A 33 2.98 15.75 -3.78
C THR A 33 2.32 14.55 -4.45
N GLY A 34 2.14 13.45 -3.71
CA GLY A 34 1.38 12.32 -4.20
C GLY A 34 1.07 11.27 -3.14
N MET A 35 0.35 10.24 -3.57
CA MET A 35 -0.05 9.09 -2.74
C MET A 35 -0.09 7.81 -3.57
N LEU A 36 0.08 6.66 -2.92
CA LEU A 36 -0.25 5.35 -3.44
C LEU A 36 -1.58 4.90 -2.80
N VAL A 37 -2.64 4.78 -3.60
CA VAL A 37 -3.89 4.16 -3.12
C VAL A 37 -3.68 2.66 -3.01
N THR A 38 -3.93 2.08 -1.84
CA THR A 38 -3.66 0.67 -1.52
C THR A 38 -4.86 0.04 -0.81
N ASP A 39 -6.08 0.31 -1.27
CA ASP A 39 -7.29 -0.26 -0.65
C ASP A 39 -7.25 -1.79 -0.55
N HIS A 40 -7.87 -2.36 0.49
CA HIS A 40 -7.92 -3.81 0.71
C HIS A 40 -8.55 -4.54 -0.48
N ASN A 41 -7.73 -5.29 -1.21
CA ASN A 41 -8.12 -6.12 -2.37
C ASN A 41 -9.01 -5.37 -3.38
N SER A 42 -8.79 -4.06 -3.55
CA SER A 42 -9.70 -3.21 -4.32
C SER A 42 -8.94 -2.12 -5.06
N TYR A 43 -9.29 -1.87 -6.32
CA TYR A 43 -8.83 -0.67 -7.03
C TYR A 43 -9.92 0.41 -7.12
N LYS A 44 -10.99 0.33 -6.30
CA LYS A 44 -12.12 1.28 -6.41
C LYS A 44 -11.72 2.71 -6.05
N GLY A 45 -10.88 2.95 -5.03
CA GLY A 45 -10.34 4.28 -4.71
C GLY A 45 -9.56 4.90 -5.86
N TYR A 46 -8.62 4.16 -6.44
CA TYR A 46 -7.86 4.62 -7.60
C TYR A 46 -8.76 4.92 -8.81
N ARG A 47 -9.77 4.08 -9.07
CA ARG A 47 -10.75 4.31 -10.14
C ARG A 47 -11.61 5.54 -9.87
N ALA A 48 -12.00 5.79 -8.62
CA ALA A 48 -12.73 6.98 -8.22
C ALA A 48 -11.88 8.24 -8.44
N TRP A 49 -10.60 8.20 -8.07
CA TRP A 49 -9.66 9.28 -8.36
C TRP A 49 -9.55 9.56 -9.86
N CYS A 50 -9.40 8.53 -10.69
CA CYS A 50 -9.32 8.71 -12.15
C CYS A 50 -10.53 9.45 -12.73
N LYS A 51 -11.73 9.21 -12.19
CA LYS A 51 -12.95 9.95 -12.57
C LYS A 51 -12.90 11.38 -12.06
N ALA A 52 -12.60 11.57 -10.78
CA ALA A 52 -12.54 12.90 -10.17
C ALA A 52 -11.47 13.80 -10.82
N LYS A 53 -10.30 13.26 -11.17
CA LYS A 53 -9.21 13.99 -11.83
C LYS A 53 -9.63 14.62 -13.16
N LYS A 54 -10.54 13.98 -13.92
CA LYS A 54 -11.07 14.57 -15.17
C LYS A 54 -11.90 15.83 -14.87
N GLU A 55 -12.75 15.77 -13.85
CA GLU A 55 -13.56 16.92 -13.41
C GLU A 55 -12.70 18.04 -12.82
N LEU A 56 -11.69 17.70 -12.01
CA LEU A 56 -10.74 18.66 -11.46
C LEU A 56 -9.99 19.41 -12.57
N LYS A 57 -9.55 18.68 -13.62
CA LYS A 57 -8.93 19.30 -14.80
C LYS A 57 -9.88 20.25 -15.54
N ARG A 58 -11.14 19.85 -15.75
CA ARG A 58 -12.15 20.72 -16.38
C ARG A 58 -12.38 22.02 -15.59
N LYS A 59 -12.25 21.96 -14.26
CA LYS A 59 -12.43 23.10 -13.36
C LYS A 59 -11.14 23.90 -13.11
N ASN A 60 -10.01 23.54 -13.73
CA ASN A 60 -8.69 24.09 -13.43
C ASN A 60 -8.34 24.04 -11.93
N ASP A 61 -8.76 23.00 -11.22
CA ASP A 61 -8.45 22.82 -9.80
C ASP A 61 -7.00 22.34 -9.64
N PRO A 62 -6.15 23.01 -8.83
CA PRO A 62 -4.75 22.62 -8.63
C PRO A 62 -4.56 21.19 -8.11
N LEU A 63 -5.58 20.59 -7.50
CA LEU A 63 -5.53 19.18 -7.09
C LEU A 63 -5.38 18.22 -8.29
N ALA A 64 -5.71 18.66 -9.51
CA ALA A 64 -5.51 17.88 -10.73
C ALA A 64 -4.04 17.48 -10.97
N ASP A 65 -3.09 18.26 -10.45
CA ASP A 65 -1.65 18.01 -10.58
C ASP A 65 -1.10 17.06 -9.51
N PHE A 66 -1.89 16.76 -8.47
CA PHE A 66 -1.52 15.79 -7.45
C PHE A 66 -1.34 14.39 -8.07
N VAL A 67 -0.25 13.72 -7.70
CA VAL A 67 0.10 12.40 -8.25
C VAL A 67 -0.56 11.32 -7.42
N VAL A 68 -1.44 10.53 -8.04
CA VAL A 68 -2.02 9.35 -7.40
C VAL A 68 -1.58 8.12 -8.17
N LEU A 69 -0.87 7.25 -7.47
CA LEU A 69 -0.37 5.97 -7.95
C LEU A 69 -1.37 4.86 -7.62
N LYS A 70 -1.33 3.79 -8.42
CA LYS A 70 -2.21 2.62 -8.28
C LYS A 70 -1.45 1.50 -7.57
N GLY A 71 -1.83 1.20 -6.35
CA GLY A 71 -1.43 0.01 -5.60
C GLY A 71 -2.66 -0.73 -5.08
N ILE A 72 -2.41 -1.77 -4.31
CA ILE A 72 -3.42 -2.56 -3.60
C ILE A 72 -2.75 -3.17 -2.38
N GLU A 73 -3.39 -3.11 -1.21
CA GLU A 73 -3.00 -3.95 -0.09
C GLU A 73 -3.76 -5.27 -0.25
N TYR A 74 -3.02 -6.35 -0.42
CA TYR A 74 -3.56 -7.66 -0.74
C TYR A 74 -3.51 -8.57 0.49
N ASP A 75 -4.66 -9.14 0.84
CA ASP A 75 -4.75 -10.05 1.98
C ASP A 75 -4.38 -11.46 1.52
N THR A 76 -3.17 -11.91 1.87
CA THR A 76 -2.73 -13.27 1.56
C THR A 76 -3.35 -14.29 2.51
N LEU A 77 -3.38 -15.55 2.08
CA LEU A 77 -3.83 -16.65 2.92
C LEU A 77 -2.87 -16.96 4.08
N ASP A 78 -1.56 -16.78 3.87
CA ASP A 78 -0.53 -17.39 4.70
C ASP A 78 0.61 -16.45 5.16
N ALA A 79 0.64 -15.19 4.72
CA ALA A 79 1.76 -14.27 4.98
C ALA A 79 1.34 -12.83 5.39
N GLY A 80 0.07 -12.62 5.73
CA GLY A 80 -0.45 -11.29 6.09
C GLY A 80 -0.73 -10.40 4.88
N HIS A 81 -0.67 -9.10 5.09
CA HIS A 81 -0.94 -8.09 4.06
C HIS A 81 0.33 -7.75 3.27
N ILE A 82 0.16 -7.65 1.96
CA ILE A 82 1.24 -7.36 1.02
C ILE A 82 0.83 -6.16 0.17
N LEU A 83 1.67 -5.13 0.13
CA LEU A 83 1.53 -4.04 -0.82
C LEU A 83 1.96 -4.52 -2.20
N VAL A 84 1.10 -4.34 -3.21
CA VAL A 84 1.35 -4.75 -4.60
C VAL A 84 1.19 -3.56 -5.53
N ILE A 85 2.18 -3.37 -6.41
CA ILE A 85 2.19 -2.31 -7.42
C ILE A 85 2.45 -2.94 -8.78
N MET A 86 1.52 -2.73 -9.72
CA MET A 86 1.60 -3.30 -11.07
C MET A 86 1.88 -2.22 -12.12
N PRO A 87 2.52 -2.56 -13.26
CA PRO A 87 2.65 -1.66 -14.39
C PRO A 87 1.30 -1.12 -14.90
N LYS A 88 1.35 0.09 -15.45
CA LYS A 88 0.18 0.76 -16.03
C LYS A 88 -0.36 -0.05 -17.21
N GLY A 89 -1.70 -0.04 -17.38
CA GLY A 89 -2.38 -0.72 -18.49
C GLY A 89 -2.80 -2.16 -18.20
N LEU A 90 -2.34 -2.75 -17.09
CA LEU A 90 -2.74 -4.10 -16.67
C LEU A 90 -4.00 -4.10 -15.82
N ARG A 91 -4.87 -5.10 -16.07
CA ARG A 91 -6.07 -5.39 -15.27
C ARG A 91 -6.10 -6.87 -14.89
N LEU A 92 -5.45 -7.19 -13.78
CA LEU A 92 -5.45 -8.53 -13.19
C LEU A 92 -6.59 -8.64 -12.16
N ARG A 93 -7.72 -9.20 -12.57
CA ARG A 93 -8.89 -9.37 -11.68
C ARG A 93 -8.58 -10.21 -10.44
N ILE A 94 -7.60 -11.12 -10.53
CA ILE A 94 -7.17 -11.96 -9.41
C ILE A 94 -6.65 -11.15 -8.22
N LEU A 95 -6.09 -9.96 -8.45
CA LEU A 95 -5.63 -9.09 -7.36
C LEU A 95 -6.79 -8.43 -6.59
N GLU A 96 -8.01 -8.43 -7.13
CA GLU A 96 -9.23 -7.96 -6.44
C GLU A 96 -10.00 -9.12 -5.76
N VAL A 97 -9.37 -10.30 -5.65
CA VAL A 97 -9.89 -11.47 -4.93
C VAL A 97 -8.84 -11.90 -3.91
N ARG A 98 -9.13 -11.74 -2.62
CA ARG A 98 -8.20 -12.08 -1.52
C ARG A 98 -7.88 -13.57 -1.42
N GLY A 99 -6.82 -13.91 -0.70
CA GLY A 99 -6.55 -15.28 -0.25
C GLY A 99 -5.63 -16.10 -1.15
N LEU A 100 -4.88 -15.49 -2.07
CA LEU A 100 -3.76 -16.20 -2.68
C LEU A 100 -2.68 -16.51 -1.62
N PRO A 101 -2.06 -17.70 -1.66
CA PRO A 101 -0.81 -17.94 -0.96
C PRO A 101 0.26 -16.97 -1.47
N VAL A 102 1.11 -16.45 -0.58
CA VAL A 102 2.08 -15.40 -0.90
C VAL A 102 3.03 -15.77 -2.04
N GLN A 103 3.42 -17.06 -2.14
CA GLN A 103 4.29 -17.53 -3.23
C GLN A 103 3.61 -17.46 -4.60
N ASN A 104 2.29 -17.67 -4.65
CA ASN A 104 1.55 -17.51 -5.90
C ASN A 104 1.37 -16.03 -6.24
N LEU A 105 1.13 -15.18 -5.23
CA LEU A 105 1.09 -13.74 -5.41
C LEU A 105 2.41 -13.21 -5.98
N ILE A 106 3.55 -13.59 -5.39
CA ILE A 106 4.89 -13.23 -5.87
C ILE A 106 5.07 -13.61 -7.34
N LYS A 107 4.80 -14.88 -7.69
CA LYS A 107 4.92 -15.36 -9.07
C LYS A 107 4.09 -14.54 -10.05
N ILE A 108 2.82 -14.27 -9.72
CA ILE A 108 1.92 -13.48 -10.56
C ILE A 108 2.46 -12.06 -10.71
N VAL A 109 2.81 -11.40 -9.61
CA VAL A 109 3.26 -10.00 -9.65
C VAL A 109 4.54 -9.86 -10.48
N HIS A 110 5.55 -10.69 -10.23
CA HIS A 110 6.81 -10.64 -10.98
C HIS A 110 6.65 -11.05 -12.45
N GLN A 111 5.81 -12.05 -12.76
CA GLN A 111 5.53 -12.45 -14.15
C GLN A 111 4.96 -11.29 -14.99
N TYR A 112 4.18 -10.41 -14.37
CA TYR A 112 3.60 -9.24 -15.01
C TYR A 112 4.41 -7.95 -14.77
N GLY A 113 5.65 -8.05 -14.27
CA GLY A 113 6.57 -6.93 -14.09
C GLY A 113 6.19 -5.96 -12.96
N GLY A 114 5.35 -6.40 -12.02
CA GLY A 114 5.06 -5.64 -10.81
C GLY A 114 6.08 -5.85 -9.71
N ILE A 115 5.91 -5.09 -8.63
CA ILE A 115 6.70 -5.20 -7.40
C ILE A 115 5.76 -5.41 -6.21
N LEU A 116 6.28 -6.05 -5.17
CA LEU A 116 5.54 -6.25 -3.93
C LEU A 116 6.45 -6.22 -2.69
N GLY A 117 5.84 -5.97 -1.54
CA GLY A 117 6.53 -5.97 -0.26
C GLY A 117 5.55 -6.11 0.90
N PRO A 118 6.01 -6.63 2.06
CA PRO A 118 5.16 -6.76 3.23
C PRO A 118 4.71 -5.37 3.73
N ALA A 119 3.40 -5.24 3.93
CA ALA A 119 2.81 -4.14 4.68
C ALA A 119 3.04 -4.38 6.18
N HIS A 120 3.28 -3.30 6.93
CA HIS A 120 3.44 -3.28 8.40
C HIS A 120 4.02 -4.59 8.95
N PRO A 121 5.28 -4.96 8.58
CA PRO A 121 5.79 -6.32 8.74
C PRO A 121 5.83 -6.80 10.20
N TYR A 122 5.83 -5.88 11.17
CA TYR A 122 5.80 -6.11 12.62
C TYR A 122 4.53 -5.55 13.29
N GLY A 123 3.44 -5.39 12.53
CA GLY A 123 2.16 -4.89 13.03
C GLY A 123 1.32 -5.94 13.73
N ALA A 124 0.01 -5.94 13.49
CA ALA A 124 -0.90 -6.90 14.09
C ALA A 124 -0.53 -8.35 13.70
N LYS A 125 -0.41 -9.23 14.70
CA LYS A 125 0.12 -10.61 14.56
C LYS A 125 -0.45 -11.42 13.38
N PHE A 126 -1.74 -11.32 13.10
CA PHE A 126 -2.39 -12.09 12.03
C PHE A 126 -2.32 -11.41 10.66
N LEU A 127 -1.98 -10.13 10.61
CA LEU A 127 -1.94 -9.32 9.40
C LEU A 127 -0.51 -9.07 8.91
N SER A 128 0.50 -9.41 9.70
CA SER A 128 1.89 -9.03 9.42
C SER A 128 2.80 -10.21 9.11
N THR A 129 3.64 -10.04 8.09
CA THR A 129 4.46 -11.12 7.52
C THR A 129 5.48 -11.72 8.51
N MET A 130 6.05 -10.92 9.43
CA MET A 130 7.07 -11.42 10.37
C MET A 130 6.52 -12.35 11.45
N PHE A 131 5.21 -12.35 11.65
CA PHE A 131 4.53 -13.27 12.58
C PHE A 131 3.89 -14.46 11.86
N SER A 132 4.02 -14.54 10.53
CA SER A 132 3.42 -15.60 9.74
C SER A 132 4.17 -16.92 9.89
N LYS A 133 3.41 -18.03 9.98
CA LYS A 133 3.99 -19.39 9.93
C LYS A 133 4.71 -19.66 8.61
N LYS A 134 4.29 -18.99 7.53
CA LYS A 134 4.89 -19.14 6.20
C LYS A 134 6.33 -18.64 6.20
N LEU A 135 6.58 -17.42 6.68
CA LEU A 135 7.94 -16.89 6.75
C LEU A 135 8.81 -17.70 7.72
N ALA A 136 8.27 -18.13 8.87
CA ALA A 136 9.01 -18.97 9.82
C ALA A 136 9.46 -20.30 9.20
N ARG A 137 8.64 -20.91 8.33
CA ARG A 137 8.98 -22.15 7.60
C ARG A 137 9.84 -21.92 6.37
N THR A 138 9.80 -20.73 5.79
CA THR A 138 10.54 -20.39 4.56
C THR A 138 11.22 -19.03 4.72
N PRO A 139 12.30 -18.93 5.52
CA PRO A 139 12.95 -17.65 5.79
C PRO A 139 13.44 -16.94 4.53
N ASN A 140 13.85 -17.69 3.52
CA ASN A 140 14.33 -17.15 2.24
C ASN A 140 13.26 -16.38 1.46
N LEU A 141 11.97 -16.53 1.78
CA LEU A 141 10.89 -15.79 1.15
C LEU A 141 11.10 -14.26 1.23
N ILE A 142 11.80 -13.77 2.25
CA ILE A 142 12.12 -12.35 2.41
C ILE A 142 12.91 -11.78 1.22
N TYR A 143 13.71 -12.62 0.55
CA TYR A 143 14.50 -12.21 -0.61
C TYR A 143 13.65 -12.03 -1.86
N ASP A 144 12.47 -12.65 -1.91
CA ASP A 144 11.53 -12.55 -3.02
C ASP A 144 10.69 -11.26 -2.97
N PHE A 145 10.72 -10.51 -1.86
CA PHE A 145 10.08 -9.19 -1.79
C PHE A 145 10.98 -8.10 -2.38
N ASP A 146 10.39 -7.13 -3.06
CA ASP A 146 11.11 -6.05 -3.75
C ASP A 146 11.41 -4.86 -2.82
N PHE A 147 10.56 -4.66 -1.81
CA PHE A 147 10.68 -3.62 -0.79
C PHE A 147 10.05 -4.10 0.52
N ILE A 148 10.20 -3.31 1.59
CA ILE A 148 9.56 -3.56 2.90
C ILE A 148 8.97 -2.24 3.40
N GLU A 149 7.76 -2.24 3.95
CA GLU A 149 7.25 -1.06 4.67
C GLU A 149 8.04 -0.85 5.97
N ALA A 150 8.90 0.15 5.99
CA ALA A 150 9.80 0.50 7.10
C ALA A 150 9.22 1.57 8.03
N PHE A 151 8.13 2.21 7.64
CA PHE A 151 7.41 3.16 8.46
C PHE A 151 5.91 3.11 8.17
N ASN A 152 5.13 2.89 9.22
CA ASN A 152 3.68 2.95 9.22
C ASN A 152 3.20 3.80 10.41
N SER A 153 2.39 4.82 10.16
CA SER A 153 1.99 5.80 11.18
C SER A 153 0.97 5.25 12.18
N CYS A 154 0.24 4.21 11.80
CA CYS A 154 -0.68 3.48 12.68
C CYS A 154 0.05 2.45 13.56
N GLU A 155 1.32 2.16 13.26
CA GLU A 155 2.12 1.18 13.98
C GLU A 155 2.93 1.76 15.15
N LYS A 156 3.26 0.87 16.09
CA LYS A 156 4.10 1.24 17.25
C LYS A 156 5.50 1.65 16.79
N LYS A 157 6.13 2.57 17.55
CA LYS A 157 7.52 2.99 17.32
C LYS A 157 8.49 1.80 17.25
N GLU A 158 8.32 0.81 18.12
CA GLU A 158 9.12 -0.42 18.15
C GLU A 158 8.93 -1.25 16.87
N SER A 159 7.69 -1.41 16.40
CA SER A 159 7.39 -2.09 15.13
C SER A 159 8.09 -1.41 13.96
N ASN A 160 8.08 -0.08 13.91
CA ASN A 160 8.81 0.70 12.90
C ASN A 160 10.34 0.59 13.04
N GLN A 161 10.88 0.51 14.26
CA GLN A 161 12.31 0.27 14.49
C GLN A 161 12.73 -1.12 13.97
N ASN A 162 11.93 -2.15 14.26
CA ASN A 162 12.16 -3.50 13.77
C ASN A 162 12.05 -3.59 12.24
N ALA A 163 11.07 -2.92 11.64
CA ALA A 163 10.92 -2.85 10.19
C ALA A 163 12.12 -2.19 9.49
N ARG A 164 12.67 -1.11 10.08
CA ARG A 164 13.91 -0.48 9.59
C ARG A 164 15.14 -1.37 9.75
N ALA A 165 15.25 -2.08 10.86
CA ALA A 165 16.32 -3.06 11.05
C ALA A 165 16.24 -4.17 9.99
N LEU A 166 15.02 -4.62 9.66
CA LEU A 166 14.77 -5.62 8.62
C LEU A 166 15.19 -5.11 7.23
N THR A 167 14.87 -3.88 6.85
CA THR A 167 15.36 -3.30 5.58
C THR A 167 16.87 -3.27 5.50
N ASN A 168 17.55 -2.94 6.59
CA ASN A 168 19.02 -2.88 6.64
C ASN A 168 19.64 -4.28 6.55
N ALA A 169 19.09 -5.25 7.28
CA ALA A 169 19.58 -6.63 7.30
C ALA A 169 19.51 -7.30 5.92
N TYR A 170 18.40 -7.07 5.18
CA TYR A 170 18.17 -7.68 3.88
C TYR A 170 18.49 -6.76 2.69
N ARG A 171 19.00 -5.55 2.96
CA ARG A 171 19.31 -4.51 1.96
C ARG A 171 18.15 -4.23 1.00
N LYS A 172 16.92 -4.19 1.55
CA LYS A 172 15.70 -3.91 0.79
C LYS A 172 15.35 -2.41 0.89
N PRO A 173 14.83 -1.79 -0.19
CA PRO A 173 14.24 -0.47 -0.12
C PRO A 173 13.14 -0.39 0.94
N GLY A 174 13.13 0.72 1.70
CA GLY A 174 12.12 1.00 2.71
C GLY A 174 10.99 1.88 2.17
N PHE A 175 9.75 1.42 2.32
CA PHE A 175 8.54 2.21 2.03
C PHE A 175 8.01 2.85 3.32
N GLY A 176 7.31 3.97 3.17
CA GLY A 176 6.67 4.66 4.28
C GLY A 176 5.27 5.13 3.90
N GLY A 177 4.29 4.81 4.72
CA GLY A 177 2.90 5.18 4.49
C GLY A 177 2.15 5.42 5.79
N SER A 178 1.02 6.10 5.71
CA SER A 178 0.24 6.44 6.88
C SER A 178 -0.75 5.37 7.29
N ASP A 179 -1.08 4.45 6.37
CA ASP A 179 -2.05 3.35 6.57
C ASP A 179 -3.37 3.85 7.18
N SER A 180 -3.75 5.06 6.73
CA SER A 180 -4.77 5.82 7.43
C SER A 180 -6.15 5.50 6.90
N HIS A 181 -7.00 5.10 7.82
CA HIS A 181 -8.42 4.85 7.61
C HIS A 181 -9.30 6.07 8.01
N LYS A 182 -8.70 7.03 8.73
CA LYS A 182 -9.35 8.24 9.27
C LYS A 182 -8.53 9.48 8.93
N ALA A 183 -9.22 10.61 8.74
CA ALA A 183 -8.62 11.88 8.31
C ALA A 183 -7.49 12.40 9.23
N MET A 184 -7.55 12.09 10.52
CA MET A 184 -6.55 12.55 11.51
C MET A 184 -5.16 11.95 11.30
N TYR A 185 -5.05 10.76 10.70
CA TYR A 185 -3.77 10.06 10.50
C TYR A 185 -3.19 10.28 9.11
N VAL A 186 -3.95 10.86 8.18
CA VAL A 186 -3.51 11.10 6.80
C VAL A 186 -2.22 11.92 6.77
N GLY A 187 -1.15 11.36 6.19
CA GLY A 187 0.14 12.02 6.02
C GLY A 187 0.92 12.30 7.31
N THR A 188 0.63 11.58 8.40
CA THR A 188 1.42 11.65 9.66
C THR A 188 2.69 10.83 9.59
#